data_AF-A0A931RN05-F1
#
_entry.id   AF-A0A931RN05-F1
#
_cell.length_a   1.000
_cell.length_b   1.000
_cell.length_c   1.000
_cell.angle_alpha   90.00
_cell.angle_beta   90.00
_cell.angle_gamma   90.00
#
_symmetry.space_group_name_H-M   'P 1'
#
loop_
_entity.id
_entity.type
_entity.pdbx_description
1 polymer ?
#
loop_
_entity_poly.entity_id
_entity_poly.type
_entity_poly.pdbx_seq_one_letter_code
_entity_poly.pdbx_strand_id
1 'polypeptide(L)'
;MYKILLIYPTFAIALLFVTVAFITSTSFTQLGVAIILYPLLVFFAYKIFKGESLQVRRVYPSEHPSTTEQHVKSKKKIEDTKEKNIEVTDINKRAFLKIVGATGLSFFLISTFGRTIQSLLSGQTLTQIPTPIGNPQNSQANGPKTSPTDEYKISEVDDDIISFYGFINKNGDWFIMKGDTNSGTFRYAKGTSNFPENWKKRKNLKYDYYDNTFKD
;
A
#
# COMPACT_ATOMS: atom_id res chain seq x y z
N MET A 1 13.29 11.11 38.70
CA MET A 1 14.23 11.20 37.57
C MET A 1 14.81 9.86 37.12
N TYR A 2 15.22 8.94 38.00
CA TYR A 2 15.84 7.65 37.58
C TYR A 2 14.96 6.72 36.73
N LYS A 3 13.63 6.75 36.92
CA LYS A 3 12.71 5.93 36.12
C LYS A 3 12.74 6.29 34.63
N ILE A 4 12.85 7.59 34.31
CA ILE A 4 12.87 8.07 32.93
C ILE A 4 14.24 7.78 32.28
N LEU A 5 15.33 7.94 33.04
CA LEU A 5 16.70 7.70 32.56
C LEU A 5 16.98 6.23 32.19
N LEU A 6 16.28 5.26 32.80
CA LEU A 6 16.42 3.84 32.48
C LEU A 6 15.51 3.38 31.34
N ILE A 7 14.36 4.03 31.13
CA ILE A 7 13.37 3.61 30.13
C ILE A 7 13.84 3.91 28.70
N TYR A 8 14.50 5.05 28.47
CA TYR A 8 15.02 5.41 27.15
C TYR A 8 16.11 4.47 26.61
N PRO A 9 17.15 4.09 27.37
CA PRO A 9 18.15 3.15 26.88
C PRO A 9 17.56 1.75 26.68
N THR A 10 16.66 1.29 27.55
CA THR A 10 15.97 0.01 27.35
C THR A 10 15.11 0.01 26.08
N PHE A 11 14.42 1.10 25.79
CA PHE A 11 13.67 1.26 24.55
C PHE A 11 14.58 1.29 23.32
N ALA A 12 15.69 2.02 23.38
CA ALA A 12 16.67 2.08 22.29
C ALA A 12 17.30 0.70 22.01
N ILE A 13 17.64 -0.05 23.05
CA ILE A 13 18.17 -1.42 22.93
C ILE A 13 17.10 -2.36 22.36
N ALA A 14 15.86 -2.29 22.85
CA ALA A 14 14.76 -3.10 22.32
C ALA A 14 14.46 -2.79 20.84
N LEU A 15 14.52 -1.52 20.45
CA LEU A 15 14.37 -1.09 19.06
C LEU A 15 15.47 -1.68 18.18
N LEU A 16 16.73 -1.58 18.61
CA LEU A 16 17.87 -2.14 17.89
C LEU A 16 17.75 -3.66 17.77
N PHE A 17 17.31 -4.33 18.83
CA PHE A 17 17.13 -5.78 18.82
C PHE A 17 16.04 -6.22 17.83
N VAL A 18 14.92 -5.50 17.78
CA VAL A 18 13.83 -5.78 16.85
C VAL A 18 14.24 -5.51 15.40
N THR A 19 14.98 -4.42 15.13
CA THR A 19 15.45 -4.13 13.77
C THR A 19 16.46 -5.16 13.28
N VAL A 20 17.40 -5.58 14.13
CA VAL A 20 18.34 -6.66 13.80
C VAL A 20 17.61 -7.99 13.58
N ALA A 21 16.64 -8.34 14.42
CA ALA A 21 15.83 -9.55 14.24
C ALA A 21 15.06 -9.54 12.91
N PHE A 22 14.57 -8.37 12.46
CA PHE A 22 13.94 -8.22 11.14
C PHE A 22 14.93 -8.35 9.99
N ILE A 23 16.14 -7.77 10.11
CA ILE A 23 17.16 -7.82 9.05
C ILE A 23 17.76 -9.23 8.92
N THR A 24 17.94 -9.94 10.05
CA THR A 24 18.55 -11.27 10.10
C THR A 24 17.54 -12.40 9.87
N SER A 25 16.24 -12.08 9.81
CA SER A 25 15.17 -13.05 9.57
C SER A 25 15.28 -13.63 8.15
N THR A 26 15.86 -14.82 8.03
CA THR A 26 15.91 -15.60 6.77
C THR A 26 14.77 -16.61 6.64
N SER A 27 14.01 -16.83 7.72
CA SER A 27 12.89 -17.79 7.76
C SER A 27 11.57 -17.12 8.15
N PHE A 28 10.47 -17.63 7.59
CA PHE A 28 9.11 -17.15 7.87
C PHE A 28 8.73 -17.23 9.37
N THR A 29 9.27 -18.21 10.09
CA THR A 29 9.05 -18.37 11.53
C THR A 29 9.71 -17.25 12.34
N GLN A 30 10.91 -16.82 11.95
CA GLN A 30 11.61 -15.70 12.60
C GLN A 30 10.91 -14.36 12.32
N LEU A 31 10.39 -14.18 11.10
CA LEU A 31 9.57 -13.02 10.74
C LEU A 31 8.30 -12.95 11.59
N GLY A 32 7.61 -14.08 11.78
CA GLY A 32 6.40 -14.16 12.59
C GLY A 32 6.61 -13.73 14.04
N VAL A 33 7.72 -14.13 14.65
CA VAL A 33 8.09 -13.72 16.01
C VAL A 33 8.38 -12.22 16.09
N ALA A 34 9.08 -11.66 15.08
CA ALA A 34 9.38 -10.24 15.03
C ALA A 34 8.11 -9.36 14.87
N ILE A 35 7.12 -9.84 14.08
CA ILE A 35 5.82 -9.19 13.92
C ILE A 35 5.04 -9.16 15.25
N ILE A 36 5.10 -10.22 16.06
CA ILE A 36 4.42 -10.28 17.37
C ILE A 36 5.10 -9.35 18.39
N LEU A 37 6.42 -9.18 18.32
CA LEU A 37 7.17 -8.30 19.21
C LEU A 37 7.00 -6.81 18.87
N TYR A 38 6.66 -6.48 17.62
CA TYR A 38 6.44 -5.10 17.17
C TYR A 38 5.33 -4.34 17.92
N PRO A 39 4.09 -4.85 18.11
CA PRO A 39 3.06 -4.15 18.87
C PRO A 39 3.44 -3.96 20.35
N LEU A 40 4.25 -4.86 20.91
CA LEU A 40 4.79 -4.69 22.26
C LEU A 40 5.75 -3.48 22.31
N LEU A 41 6.59 -3.32 21.29
CA LEU A 41 7.47 -2.15 21.16
C LEU A 41 6.68 -0.84 20.97
N VAL A 42 5.65 -0.86 20.12
CA VAL A 42 4.75 0.30 19.91
C VAL A 42 4.04 0.68 21.20
N PHE A 43 3.62 -0.29 22.01
CA PHE A 43 3.03 -0.04 23.33
C PHE A 43 4.02 0.67 24.27
N PHE A 44 5.28 0.22 24.31
CA PHE A 44 6.33 0.91 25.07
C PHE A 44 6.61 2.32 24.55
N ALA A 45 6.67 2.51 23.23
CA ALA A 45 6.82 3.83 22.63
C ALA A 45 5.68 4.77 23.05
N TYR A 46 4.43 4.31 22.94
CA TYR A 46 3.25 5.10 23.34
C TYR A 46 3.30 5.50 24.82
N LYS A 47 3.73 4.59 25.70
CA LYS A 47 3.88 4.86 27.13
C LYS A 47 4.96 5.90 27.43
N ILE A 48 6.03 5.93 26.64
CA ILE A 48 7.13 6.92 26.76
C ILE A 48 6.68 8.29 26.25
N PHE A 49 6.03 8.35 25.08
CA PHE A 49 5.63 9.61 24.45
C PHE A 49 4.41 10.28 25.10
N LYS A 50 3.55 9.52 25.80
CA LYS A 50 2.40 10.08 26.55
C LYS A 50 2.79 10.71 27.89
N GLY A 51 4.08 10.69 28.26
CA GLY A 51 4.57 10.95 29.60
C GLY A 51 4.48 12.39 30.14
N GLU A 52 4.47 13.45 29.32
CA GLU A 52 4.61 14.82 29.86
C GLU A 52 3.87 15.91 29.06
N SER A 53 2.59 15.72 28.72
CA SER A 53 1.77 16.78 28.07
C SER A 53 0.83 17.55 29.02
N LEU A 54 0.99 17.40 30.34
CA LEU A 54 0.18 18.13 31.32
C LEU A 54 1.05 18.81 32.38
N GLN A 55 1.84 19.80 31.95
CA GLN A 55 2.08 20.97 32.78
C GLN A 55 1.93 22.24 31.94
N VAL A 56 0.69 22.55 31.58
CA VAL A 56 0.30 23.94 31.34
C VAL A 56 0.42 24.65 32.69
N ARG A 57 1.60 25.19 32.97
CA ARG A 57 1.83 26.13 34.06
C ARG A 57 0.97 27.36 33.77
N ARG A 58 -0.26 27.41 34.29
CA ARG A 58 -1.01 28.66 34.40
C ARG A 58 -0.20 29.58 35.30
N VAL A 59 0.45 30.55 34.69
CA VAL A 59 0.92 31.74 35.38
C VAL A 59 -0.35 32.48 35.82
N TYR A 60 -0.60 32.53 37.13
CA TYR A 60 -1.62 33.42 37.69
C TYR A 60 -1.15 34.87 37.47
N PRO A 61 -1.99 35.78 36.93
CA PRO A 61 -1.69 37.19 36.96
C PRO A 61 -1.81 37.66 38.42
N SER A 62 -0.71 38.23 38.93
CA SER A 62 -0.66 38.87 40.24
C SER A 62 -1.58 40.09 40.23
N GLU A 63 -2.52 40.13 41.18
CA GLU A 63 -3.22 41.36 41.55
C GLU A 63 -2.21 42.35 42.11
N HIS A 64 -2.17 43.57 41.56
CA HIS A 64 -2.11 44.78 42.38
C HIS A 64 -2.79 45.95 41.67
N PRO A 65 -3.48 46.83 42.44
CA PRO A 65 -4.40 47.83 41.91
C PRO A 65 -3.71 49.18 41.71
N SER A 66 -4.15 49.98 40.73
CA SER A 66 -4.00 51.45 40.73
C SER A 66 -4.93 52.10 39.69
N THR A 67 -6.07 52.56 40.18
CA THR A 67 -6.66 53.91 40.02
C THR A 67 -6.65 54.61 38.64
N THR A 68 -7.87 54.76 38.08
CA THR A 68 -8.54 55.98 37.53
C THR A 68 -7.78 56.86 36.54
N GLU A 69 -8.24 57.10 35.30
CA GLU A 69 -9.23 58.15 34.95
C GLU A 69 -9.86 57.96 33.55
N GLN A 70 -11.10 58.46 33.42
CA GLN A 70 -11.94 58.54 32.22
C GLN A 70 -11.57 59.75 31.33
N HIS A 71 -11.67 59.64 29.99
CA HIS A 71 -12.38 60.66 29.17
C HIS A 71 -12.58 60.27 27.67
N VAL A 72 -13.86 60.12 27.28
CA VAL A 72 -14.60 60.75 26.16
C VAL A 72 -13.97 60.92 24.74
N LYS A 73 -14.63 60.23 23.77
CA LYS A 73 -14.97 60.55 22.35
C LYS A 73 -13.95 61.24 21.41
N SER A 74 -13.71 60.64 20.24
CA SER A 74 -13.84 61.32 18.94
C SER A 74 -14.02 60.35 17.76
N LYS A 75 -14.62 60.85 16.69
CA LYS A 75 -15.26 60.19 15.53
C LYS A 75 -14.44 60.45 14.25
N LYS A 76 -14.59 59.59 13.23
CA LYS A 76 -14.35 59.83 11.76
C LYS A 76 -12.87 59.68 11.32
N LYS A 77 -12.44 59.17 10.16
CA LYS A 77 -12.98 58.43 8.98
C LYS A 77 -11.78 58.21 8.02
N ILE A 78 -11.76 57.05 7.34
CA ILE A 78 -11.14 56.70 6.03
C ILE A 78 -9.61 56.45 5.90
N GLU A 79 -9.35 55.23 5.41
CA GLU A 79 -8.36 54.70 4.44
C GLU A 79 -7.00 55.39 4.26
N ASP A 80 -5.92 54.61 4.41
CA ASP A 80 -5.08 54.29 3.25
C ASP A 80 -4.26 52.99 3.43
N THR A 81 -4.49 52.06 2.50
CA THR A 81 -3.60 51.06 1.88
C THR A 81 -2.22 50.75 2.52
N LYS A 82 -2.06 49.54 3.10
CA LYS A 82 -0.95 48.60 2.77
C LYS A 82 -1.08 47.23 3.44
N GLU A 83 -0.84 46.21 2.61
CA GLU A 83 -0.59 44.80 2.92
C GLU A 83 -1.63 44.06 3.78
N LYS A 84 -2.50 43.31 3.09
CA LYS A 84 -3.05 42.06 3.61
C LYS A 84 -1.88 41.12 3.93
N ASN A 85 -1.33 41.26 5.13
CA ASN A 85 -0.76 40.11 5.82
C ASN A 85 -1.92 39.14 6.00
N ILE A 86 -1.99 38.15 5.10
CA ILE A 86 -2.84 36.99 5.30
C ILE A 86 -2.31 36.38 6.59
N GLU A 87 -2.98 36.66 7.70
CA GLU A 87 -2.84 35.93 8.94
C GLU A 87 -3.30 34.50 8.65
N VAL A 88 -2.39 33.73 8.04
CA VAL A 88 -2.56 32.29 7.85
C VAL A 88 -2.55 31.72 9.25
N THR A 89 -3.75 31.65 9.83
CA THR A 89 -4.00 31.07 11.14
C THR A 89 -3.28 29.73 11.23
N ASP A 90 -2.52 29.53 12.32
CA ASP A 90 -1.64 28.38 12.53
C ASP A 90 -2.39 27.02 12.40
N ILE A 91 -3.71 27.07 12.59
CA ILE A 91 -4.67 25.98 12.34
C ILE A 91 -4.55 25.45 10.90
N ASN A 92 -4.49 26.34 9.90
CA ASN A 92 -4.39 25.96 8.49
C ASN A 92 -3.04 25.32 8.15
N LYS A 93 -1.94 25.81 8.77
CA LYS A 93 -0.60 25.22 8.59
C LYS A 93 -0.52 23.82 9.18
N ARG A 94 -1.11 23.62 10.38
CA ARG A 94 -1.19 22.30 11.02
C ARG A 94 -2.10 21.34 10.25
N ALA A 95 -3.24 21.81 9.75
CA ALA A 95 -4.14 21.00 8.94
C ALA A 95 -3.46 20.58 7.62
N PHE A 96 -2.80 21.51 6.95
CA PHE A 96 -2.01 21.25 5.75
C PHE A 96 -0.89 20.24 6.01
N LEU A 97 -0.10 20.43 7.07
CA LEU A 97 1.01 19.52 7.41
C LEU A 97 0.51 18.11 7.76
N LYS A 98 -0.65 18.00 8.42
CA LYS A 98 -1.29 16.70 8.70
C LYS A 98 -1.74 16.00 7.42
N ILE A 99 -2.36 16.72 6.49
CA ILE A 99 -2.84 16.15 5.24
C ILE A 99 -1.66 15.71 4.36
N VAL A 100 -0.65 16.57 4.18
CA VAL A 100 0.54 16.25 3.39
C VAL A 100 1.32 15.08 4.02
N GLY A 101 1.49 15.10 5.35
CA GLY A 101 2.16 14.02 6.08
C GLY A 101 1.41 12.69 6.01
N ALA A 102 0.10 12.69 6.23
CA ALA A 102 -0.72 11.47 6.17
C ALA A 102 -0.78 10.89 4.75
N THR A 103 -0.98 11.75 3.75
CA THR A 103 -1.01 11.32 2.34
C THR A 103 0.35 10.79 1.91
N GLY A 104 1.45 11.49 2.20
CA GLY A 104 2.80 11.05 1.87
C GLY A 104 3.16 9.72 2.53
N LEU A 105 2.85 9.55 3.82
CA LEU A 105 3.06 8.30 4.54
C LEU A 105 2.22 7.15 3.95
N SER A 106 0.97 7.43 3.56
CA SER A 106 0.09 6.43 2.94
C SER A 106 0.63 5.95 1.60
N PHE A 107 1.06 6.87 0.74
CA PHE A 107 1.70 6.53 -0.53
C PHE A 107 3.02 5.77 -0.33
N PHE A 108 3.80 6.14 0.67
CA PHE A 108 5.02 5.42 1.02
C PHE A 108 4.73 3.97 1.43
N LEU A 109 3.76 3.75 2.32
CA LEU A 109 3.35 2.41 2.75
C LEU A 109 2.78 1.59 1.58
N ILE A 110 1.96 2.19 0.72
CA ILE A 110 1.45 1.53 -0.48
C ILE A 110 2.57 1.21 -1.47
N SER A 111 3.57 2.07 -1.61
CA SER A 111 4.73 1.81 -2.48
C SER A 111 5.60 0.67 -1.95
N THR A 112 5.85 0.63 -0.64
CA THR A 112 6.68 -0.41 -0.01
C THR A 112 5.96 -1.76 0.09
N PHE A 113 4.66 -1.77 0.41
CA PHE A 113 3.92 -3.01 0.71
C PHE A 113 2.87 -3.39 -0.34
N GLY A 114 2.48 -2.47 -1.23
CA GLY A 114 1.43 -2.72 -2.23
C GLY A 114 1.79 -3.79 -3.26
N ARG A 115 3.09 -3.97 -3.56
CA ARG A 115 3.56 -5.08 -4.42
C ARG A 115 3.35 -6.45 -3.78
N THR A 116 3.45 -6.56 -2.46
CA THR A 116 3.33 -7.83 -1.72
C THR A 116 1.88 -8.24 -1.48
N ILE A 117 0.96 -7.27 -1.40
CA ILE A 117 -0.46 -7.53 -1.23
C ILE A 117 -1.07 -8.07 -2.53
N GLN A 118 -0.62 -7.61 -3.70
CA GLN A 118 -1.04 -8.18 -4.99
C GLN A 118 -0.66 -9.66 -5.13
N SER A 119 0.48 -10.11 -4.59
CA SER A 119 0.89 -11.53 -4.63
C SER A 119 0.24 -12.41 -3.55
N LEU A 120 -0.41 -11.82 -2.55
CA LEU A 120 -1.16 -12.54 -1.50
C LEU A 120 -2.66 -12.59 -1.77
N LEU A 121 -3.22 -11.59 -2.46
CA LEU A 121 -4.62 -11.58 -2.92
C LEU A 121 -4.80 -12.26 -4.30
N SER A 122 -3.76 -12.29 -5.13
CA SER A 122 -3.71 -13.16 -6.31
C SER A 122 -3.14 -14.49 -5.84
N GLY A 123 -3.98 -15.51 -5.64
CA GLY A 123 -3.60 -16.84 -5.14
C GLY A 123 -2.66 -17.64 -6.06
N GLN A 124 -1.51 -17.08 -6.42
CA GLN A 124 -0.44 -17.73 -7.13
C GLN A 124 0.75 -17.87 -6.19
N THR A 125 0.81 -19.02 -5.52
CA THR A 125 2.07 -19.57 -5.02
C THR A 125 3.05 -19.61 -6.19
N LEU A 126 4.02 -18.69 -6.20
CA LEU A 126 5.13 -18.72 -7.13
C LEU A 126 5.92 -20.02 -6.91
N THR A 127 5.64 -20.99 -7.79
CA THR A 127 6.62 -21.82 -8.48
C THR A 127 7.95 -22.00 -7.75
N GLN A 128 8.01 -23.05 -6.95
CA GLN A 128 9.24 -23.58 -6.39
C GLN A 128 9.71 -24.76 -7.25
N ILE A 129 10.66 -24.55 -8.17
CA ILE A 129 11.50 -25.60 -8.80
C ILE A 129 12.81 -24.92 -9.28
N PRO A 130 14.03 -25.54 -9.28
CA PRO A 130 14.38 -26.97 -9.12
C PRO A 130 15.57 -27.32 -8.19
N THR A 131 15.66 -28.58 -7.76
CA THR A 131 16.81 -29.44 -8.16
C THR A 131 16.37 -30.89 -8.42
N PRO A 132 17.05 -31.61 -9.35
CA PRO A 132 16.67 -32.94 -9.82
C PRO A 132 17.55 -34.03 -9.21
N ILE A 133 16.98 -35.09 -8.63
CA ILE A 133 17.63 -36.42 -8.52
C ILE A 133 16.52 -37.47 -8.39
N GLY A 134 16.54 -38.47 -9.27
CA GLY A 134 15.82 -39.75 -9.09
C GLY A 134 14.97 -40.16 -10.29
N ASN A 135 15.57 -40.91 -11.21
CA ASN A 135 14.93 -41.57 -12.35
C ASN A 135 14.23 -42.90 -11.90
N PRO A 136 13.50 -43.64 -12.76
CA PRO A 136 12.05 -43.70 -12.74
C PRO A 136 11.51 -45.12 -12.47
N GLN A 137 10.45 -45.26 -11.69
CA GLN A 137 9.75 -46.56 -11.65
C GLN A 137 8.26 -46.39 -11.38
N ASN A 138 7.47 -46.72 -12.41
CA ASN A 138 6.05 -47.05 -12.36
C ASN A 138 5.21 -46.27 -11.35
N SER A 139 4.93 -45.03 -11.70
CA SER A 139 3.73 -44.37 -11.22
C SER A 139 2.97 -43.86 -12.44
N GLN A 140 2.01 -44.67 -12.90
CA GLN A 140 0.74 -44.18 -13.43
C GLN A 140 0.07 -43.34 -12.33
N ALA A 141 0.68 -42.20 -12.01
CA ALA A 141 0.04 -41.14 -11.30
C ALA A 141 -0.62 -40.31 -12.39
N ASN A 142 -1.94 -40.24 -12.36
CA ASN A 142 -2.67 -39.19 -13.06
C ASN A 142 -1.97 -37.88 -12.72
N GLY A 143 -1.17 -37.37 -13.66
CA GLY A 143 -0.49 -36.10 -13.51
C GLY A 143 -1.55 -35.03 -13.21
N PRO A 144 -1.18 -33.94 -12.51
CA PRO A 144 -2.10 -32.84 -12.29
C PRO A 144 -2.74 -32.49 -13.64
N LYS A 145 -4.08 -32.50 -13.69
CA LYS A 145 -4.84 -32.09 -14.87
C LYS A 145 -4.38 -30.68 -15.21
N THR A 146 -3.62 -30.54 -16.28
CA THR A 146 -3.17 -29.24 -16.77
C THR A 146 -4.40 -28.43 -17.16
N SER A 147 -4.52 -27.22 -16.65
CA SER A 147 -5.57 -26.30 -17.08
C SER A 147 -5.39 -26.01 -18.58
N PRO A 148 -6.47 -25.83 -19.36
CA PRO A 148 -6.39 -25.49 -20.79
C PRO A 148 -5.52 -24.25 -21.10
N THR A 149 -5.31 -23.38 -20.11
CA THR A 149 -4.52 -22.15 -20.25
C THR A 149 -3.07 -22.26 -19.76
N ASP A 150 -2.67 -23.38 -19.14
CA ASP A 150 -1.34 -23.50 -18.51
C ASP A 150 -0.18 -23.44 -19.51
N GLU A 151 -0.42 -23.80 -20.76
CA GLU A 151 0.60 -23.78 -21.81
C GLU A 151 0.81 -22.40 -22.47
N TYR A 152 -0.04 -21.43 -22.15
CA TYR A 152 -0.04 -20.12 -22.78
C TYR A 152 0.76 -19.10 -21.97
N LYS A 153 1.53 -18.27 -22.66
CA LYS A 153 2.30 -17.17 -22.07
C LYS A 153 1.79 -15.83 -22.56
N ILE A 154 1.87 -14.81 -21.71
CA ILE A 154 1.48 -13.45 -22.08
C ILE A 154 2.38 -12.92 -23.21
N SER A 155 1.76 -12.32 -24.22
CA SER A 155 2.45 -11.75 -25.38
C SER A 155 2.21 -10.25 -25.52
N GLU A 156 0.96 -9.80 -25.36
CA GLU A 156 0.60 -8.39 -25.52
C GLU A 156 -0.43 -7.97 -24.46
N VAL A 157 -0.40 -6.69 -24.09
CA VAL A 157 -1.29 -6.06 -23.12
C VAL A 157 -1.77 -4.72 -23.66
N ASP A 158 -3.07 -4.50 -23.60
CA ASP A 158 -3.72 -3.23 -23.88
C ASP A 158 -4.56 -2.86 -22.66
N ASP A 159 -4.05 -1.94 -21.86
CA ASP A 159 -4.66 -1.55 -20.58
C ASP A 159 -5.43 -0.22 -20.74
N ASP A 160 -6.75 -0.31 -20.66
CA ASP A 160 -7.71 0.79 -20.83
C ASP A 160 -8.95 0.48 -19.97
N ILE A 161 -10.05 1.23 -20.10
CA ILE A 161 -11.32 0.94 -19.40
C ILE A 161 -11.81 -0.50 -19.72
N ILE A 162 -11.61 -0.91 -20.97
CA ILE A 162 -11.76 -2.30 -21.41
C ILE A 162 -10.37 -2.82 -21.73
N SER A 163 -9.79 -3.60 -20.82
CA SER A 163 -8.45 -4.16 -20.96
C SER A 163 -8.48 -5.43 -21.81
N PHE A 164 -7.44 -5.63 -22.63
CA PHE A 164 -7.23 -6.85 -23.40
C PHE A 164 -5.85 -7.44 -23.07
N TYR A 165 -5.81 -8.75 -22.86
CA TYR A 165 -4.58 -9.48 -22.56
C TYR A 165 -4.46 -10.63 -23.54
N GLY A 166 -3.38 -10.63 -24.34
CA GLY A 166 -3.12 -11.63 -25.36
C GLY A 166 -2.11 -12.65 -24.88
N PHE A 167 -2.42 -13.93 -25.09
CA PHE A 167 -1.59 -15.05 -24.69
C PHE A 167 -1.36 -15.99 -25.88
N ILE A 168 -0.14 -16.53 -25.99
CA ILE A 168 0.27 -17.43 -27.07
C ILE A 168 0.98 -18.63 -26.46
N ASN A 169 0.71 -19.84 -26.97
CA ASN A 169 1.43 -21.04 -26.58
C ASN A 169 2.63 -21.32 -27.50
N LYS A 170 3.41 -22.34 -27.16
CA LYS A 170 4.55 -22.86 -27.95
C LYS A 170 4.19 -23.28 -29.38
N ASN A 171 2.93 -23.60 -29.66
CA ASN A 171 2.45 -24.02 -30.98
C ASN A 171 1.95 -22.85 -31.84
N GLY A 172 1.85 -21.64 -31.28
CA GLY A 172 1.29 -20.48 -31.96
C GLY A 172 -0.24 -20.34 -31.83
N ASP A 173 -0.90 -21.24 -31.10
CA ASP A 173 -2.27 -21.03 -30.67
C ASP A 173 -2.31 -19.87 -29.70
N TRP A 174 -3.43 -19.15 -29.68
CA TRP A 174 -3.59 -17.97 -28.87
C TRP A 174 -4.97 -17.86 -28.26
N PHE A 175 -5.05 -17.10 -27.18
CA PHE A 175 -6.31 -16.55 -26.71
C PHE A 175 -6.14 -15.10 -26.28
N ILE A 176 -7.23 -14.34 -26.33
CA ILE A 176 -7.32 -12.98 -25.85
C ILE A 176 -8.38 -12.95 -24.75
N MET A 177 -7.98 -12.49 -23.58
CA MET A 177 -8.86 -12.19 -22.46
C MET A 177 -9.26 -10.72 -22.54
N LYS A 178 -10.57 -10.47 -22.60
CA LYS A 178 -11.17 -9.14 -22.49
C LYS A 178 -11.69 -8.97 -21.08
N GLY A 179 -11.17 -7.97 -20.35
CA GLY A 179 -11.67 -7.55 -19.05
C GLY A 179 -12.43 -6.23 -19.18
N ASP A 180 -13.61 -6.15 -18.57
CA ASP A 180 -14.33 -4.89 -18.40
C ASP A 180 -14.22 -4.47 -16.93
N THR A 181 -13.46 -3.41 -16.68
CA THR A 181 -13.17 -2.91 -15.32
C THR A 181 -14.42 -2.39 -14.61
N ASN A 182 -15.44 -1.94 -15.35
CA ASN A 182 -16.68 -1.44 -14.76
C ASN A 182 -17.61 -2.57 -14.31
N SER A 183 -17.72 -3.63 -15.10
CA SER A 183 -18.59 -4.78 -14.80
C SER A 183 -17.87 -5.90 -14.04
N GLY A 184 -16.54 -5.89 -13.99
CA GLY A 184 -15.73 -6.97 -13.43
C GLY A 184 -15.85 -8.28 -14.21
N THR A 185 -16.27 -8.23 -15.47
CA THR A 185 -16.49 -9.43 -16.29
C THR A 185 -15.30 -9.75 -17.18
N PHE A 186 -15.01 -11.04 -17.32
CA PHE A 186 -13.96 -11.55 -18.20
C PHE A 186 -14.58 -12.39 -19.32
N ARG A 187 -14.07 -12.19 -20.54
CA ARG A 187 -14.47 -12.93 -21.72
C ARG A 187 -13.26 -13.36 -22.51
N TYR A 188 -13.39 -14.45 -23.25
CA TYR A 188 -12.28 -15.09 -23.93
C TYR A 188 -12.60 -15.29 -25.42
N ALA A 189 -11.60 -15.07 -26.25
CA ALA A 189 -11.59 -15.47 -27.66
C ALA A 189 -10.33 -16.29 -27.90
N LYS A 190 -10.40 -17.38 -28.66
CA LYS A 190 -9.24 -18.23 -28.98
C LYS A 190 -9.08 -18.45 -30.48
N GLY A 191 -7.87 -18.78 -30.91
CA GLY A 191 -7.56 -19.18 -32.28
C GLY A 191 -6.26 -19.97 -32.34
N THR A 192 -5.98 -20.58 -33.49
CA THR A 192 -4.84 -21.51 -33.66
C THR A 192 -3.64 -20.90 -34.40
N SER A 193 -3.78 -19.69 -34.97
CA SER A 193 -2.71 -19.03 -35.72
C SER A 193 -2.96 -17.54 -35.92
N ASN A 194 -1.97 -16.81 -36.45
CA ASN A 194 -2.06 -15.39 -36.82
C ASN A 194 -2.44 -14.46 -35.66
N PHE A 195 -1.84 -14.66 -34.49
CA PHE A 195 -2.05 -13.80 -33.32
C PHE A 195 -1.89 -12.29 -33.64
N PRO A 196 -0.84 -11.82 -34.36
CA PRO A 196 -0.65 -10.39 -34.60
C PRO A 196 -1.79 -9.73 -35.38
N GLU A 197 -2.40 -10.46 -36.32
CA GLU A 197 -3.55 -9.94 -37.08
C GLU A 197 -4.83 -9.90 -36.24
N ASN A 198 -5.06 -10.95 -35.45
CA ASN A 198 -6.20 -11.02 -34.55
C ASN A 198 -6.10 -10.01 -33.41
N TRP A 199 -4.89 -9.76 -32.91
CA TRP A 199 -4.61 -8.76 -31.90
C TRP A 199 -4.93 -7.33 -32.38
N LYS A 200 -4.60 -7.00 -33.63
CA LYS A 200 -5.00 -5.71 -34.25
C LYS A 200 -6.52 -5.54 -34.28
N LYS A 201 -7.27 -6.63 -34.41
CA LYS A 201 -8.74 -6.66 -34.45
C LYS A 201 -9.37 -7.06 -33.11
N ARG A 202 -8.61 -7.09 -32.01
CA ARG A 202 -9.03 -7.60 -30.69
C ARG A 202 -10.37 -7.06 -30.22
N LYS A 203 -10.68 -5.78 -30.47
CA LYS A 203 -11.94 -5.15 -30.04
C LYS A 203 -13.18 -5.74 -30.73
N ASN A 204 -13.00 -6.33 -31.92
CA ASN A 204 -14.08 -6.82 -32.78
C ASN A 204 -14.18 -8.35 -32.83
N LEU A 205 -13.40 -9.07 -32.02
CA LEU A 205 -13.49 -10.53 -31.95
C LEU A 205 -14.78 -10.96 -31.24
N LYS A 206 -15.21 -12.20 -31.51
CA LYS A 206 -16.31 -12.82 -30.77
C LYS A 206 -15.77 -13.38 -29.46
N TYR A 207 -16.23 -12.82 -28.36
CA TYR A 207 -15.83 -13.23 -27.01
C TYR A 207 -16.95 -14.00 -26.32
N ASP A 208 -16.58 -15.02 -25.53
CA ASP A 208 -17.51 -15.85 -24.78
C ASP A 208 -17.01 -16.09 -23.34
N TYR A 209 -17.80 -16.77 -22.50
CA TYR A 209 -17.37 -17.27 -21.20
C TYR A 209 -16.25 -18.30 -21.35
N TYR A 210 -15.39 -18.39 -20.33
CA TYR A 210 -14.30 -19.37 -20.27
C TYR A 210 -14.77 -20.78 -20.61
N ASP A 211 -15.85 -21.21 -19.92
CA ASP A 211 -16.41 -22.56 -20.10
C ASP A 211 -16.84 -22.82 -21.53
N ASN A 212 -17.27 -21.83 -22.31
CA ASN A 212 -17.65 -22.02 -23.71
C ASN A 212 -16.44 -21.98 -24.65
N THR A 213 -15.44 -21.16 -24.34
CA THR A 213 -14.23 -21.03 -25.15
C THR A 213 -13.29 -22.23 -25.00
N PHE A 214 -13.21 -22.82 -23.81
CA PHE A 214 -12.32 -23.94 -23.49
C PHE A 214 -13.08 -25.24 -23.23
N LYS A 215 -14.25 -25.45 -23.86
CA LYS A 215 -14.83 -26.79 -23.96
C LYS A 215 -13.90 -27.64 -24.83
N ASP A 216 -13.39 -28.70 -24.22
CA ASP A 216 -12.87 -29.87 -24.92
C ASP A 216 -14.01 -30.87 -25.17
#